data_AF-A0A534UDE4-F1
#
_entry.id   AF-A0A534UDE4-F1
#
_cell.length_a   1.000
_cell.length_b   1.000
_cell.length_c   1.000
_cell.angle_alpha   90.00
_cell.angle_beta   90.00
_cell.angle_gamma   90.00
#
_symmetry.space_group_name_H-M   'P 1'
#
loop_
_entity.id
_entity.type
_entity.pdbx_description
1 polymer ?
#
loop_
_entity_poly.entity_id
_entity_poly.type
_entity_poly.pdbx_seq_one_letter_code
_entity_poly.pdbx_strand_id
1 'polypeptide(L)' 'MSYYLGLVRQGQEIVVTSHRHRVARILPPSAPDAQITGPSRPVKDLKKIRGIKSRRSVSGVQTLLADRRHR' A
#
# COMPACT_ATOMS: atom_id res chain seq x y z
N MET A 1 -9.90 -17.10 -16.42
CA MET A 1 -9.51 -15.77 -15.92
C MET A 1 -10.76 -15.05 -15.43
N SER A 2 -10.72 -14.34 -14.30
CA SER A 2 -11.89 -13.57 -13.81
C SER A 2 -12.14 -12.33 -14.69
N TYR A 3 -13.41 -12.03 -15.01
CA TYR A 3 -13.84 -10.94 -15.92
C TYR A 3 -13.24 -9.57 -15.54
N TYR A 4 -13.32 -9.19 -14.27
CA TYR A 4 -12.85 -7.88 -13.80
C TYR A 4 -11.33 -7.71 -13.90
N LEU A 5 -10.57 -8.79 -13.73
CA LEU A 5 -9.11 -8.74 -13.91
C LEU A 5 -8.72 -8.57 -15.39
N GLY A 6 -9.58 -9.02 -16.31
CA GLY A 6 -9.44 -8.76 -17.75
C GLY A 6 -9.57 -7.27 -18.07
N LEU A 7 -10.58 -6.61 -17.52
CA LEU A 7 -10.80 -5.16 -17.69
C LEU A 7 -9.64 -4.34 -17.12
N VAL A 8 -9.12 -4.74 -15.95
CA VAL A 8 -7.94 -4.09 -15.35
C VAL A 8 -6.70 -4.23 -16.22
N ARG A 9 -6.49 -5.40 -16.83
CA ARG A 9 -5.40 -5.59 -17.81
C ARG A 9 -5.56 -4.74 -19.07
N GLN A 10 -6.78 -4.38 -19.45
CA GLN A 10 -7.06 -3.50 -20.58
C GLN A 10 -6.92 -2.00 -20.23
N GLY A 11 -6.53 -1.67 -18.99
CA GLY A 11 -6.32 -0.29 -18.55
C GLY A 11 -7.46 0.28 -17.72
N GLN A 12 -8.50 -0.49 -17.42
CA GLN A 12 -9.66 0.02 -16.69
C GLN A 12 -9.46 -0.06 -15.17
N GLU A 13 -9.86 0.99 -14.46
CA GLU A 13 -9.93 0.96 -13.01
C GLU A 13 -11.23 0.31 -12.53
N ILE A 14 -11.13 -0.59 -11.54
CA ILE A 14 -12.29 -1.21 -10.88
C ILE A 14 -12.37 -0.75 -9.43
N VAL A 15 -13.51 -0.17 -9.03
CA VAL A 15 -13.79 0.19 -7.64
C VAL A 15 -14.56 -0.94 -6.96
N VAL A 16 -14.01 -1.47 -5.87
CA VAL A 16 -14.65 -2.52 -5.06
C VAL A 16 -15.45 -1.85 -3.94
N THR A 17 -16.73 -2.21 -3.85
CA THR A 17 -17.63 -1.71 -2.81
C THR A 17 -18.15 -2.85 -1.92
N SER A 18 -18.34 -2.55 -0.64
CA SER A 18 -19.02 -3.41 0.34
C SER A 18 -20.06 -2.55 1.04
N HIS A 19 -21.32 -3.01 1.08
CA HIS A 19 -22.42 -2.25 1.70
C HIS A 19 -22.52 -0.79 1.19
N ARG A 20 -22.33 -0.58 -0.12
CA ARG A 20 -22.29 0.74 -0.78
C ARG A 20 -21.11 1.63 -0.36
N HIS A 21 -20.19 1.14 0.46
CA HIS A 21 -18.95 1.83 0.81
C HIS A 21 -17.81 1.36 -0.10
N ARG A 22 -17.03 2.31 -0.61
CA ARG A 22 -15.81 2.00 -1.36
C ARG A 22 -14.77 1.46 -0.40
N VAL A 23 -14.31 0.22 -0.62
CA VAL A 23 -13.36 -0.46 0.28
C VAL A 23 -12.00 -0.69 -0.37
N ALA A 24 -11.95 -0.77 -1.71
CA ALA A 24 -10.69 -0.93 -2.44
C ALA A 24 -10.83 -0.46 -3.89
N ARG A 25 -9.68 -0.35 -4.56
CA ARG A 25 -9.55 -0.09 -6.00
C ARG A 25 -8.56 -1.09 -6.59
N ILE A 26 -8.87 -1.63 -7.75
CA ILE A 26 -7.95 -2.46 -8.54
C ILE A 26 -7.55 -1.60 -9.74
N LEU A 27 -6.25 -1.31 -9.82
CA LEU A 27 -5.68 -0.42 -10.82
C LEU A 27 -4.90 -1.21 -11.86
N PRO A 28 -4.87 -0.73 -13.12
CA PRO A 28 -3.94 -1.28 -14.10
C PRO A 28 -2.50 -1.12 -13.60
N PRO A 29 -1.61 -2.09 -13.89
CA PRO A 29 -0.21 -1.99 -13.50
C PRO A 29 0.44 -0.78 -14.20
N SER A 30 1.01 0.13 -13.41
CA SER A 30 1.69 1.33 -13.91
C SER A 30 2.97 1.02 -14.70
N ALA A 31 3.55 -0.15 -14.45
CA ALA A 31 4.71 -0.68 -15.15
C ALA A 31 4.45 -2.17 -15.44
N PRO A 32 3.71 -2.48 -16.52
CA PRO A 32 3.32 -3.86 -16.85
C PRO A 32 4.53 -4.77 -17.11
N ASP A 33 5.64 -4.19 -17.57
CA ASP A 33 6.90 -4.88 -17.85
C ASP A 33 7.90 -4.80 -16.69
N ALA A 34 7.48 -4.33 -15.52
CA ALA A 34 8.36 -4.31 -14.35
C ALA A 34 8.80 -5.72 -14.00
N GLN A 35 10.10 -5.96 -14.10
CA GLN A 35 10.70 -7.21 -13.65
C GLN A 35 10.61 -7.29 -12.13
N ILE A 36 9.86 -8.27 -11.62
CA ILE A 36 9.86 -8.61 -10.20
C ILE A 36 11.21 -9.27 -9.91
N THR A 37 12.12 -8.51 -9.31
CA THR A 37 13.39 -9.04 -8.84
C THR A 37 13.26 -9.52 -7.40
N GLY A 38 13.94 -10.63 -7.10
CA GLY A 38 14.03 -11.11 -5.73
C GLY A 38 14.78 -10.08 -4.85
N PRO A 39 14.50 -10.06 -3.53
CA PRO A 39 15.23 -9.20 -2.63
C PRO A 39 16.72 -9.54 -2.66
N SER A 40 17.57 -8.54 -2.85
CA SER A 40 19.03 -8.71 -2.88
C SER A 40 19.63 -9.16 -1.54
N ARG A 41 18.85 -9.03 -0.45
CA ARG A 41 19.24 -9.41 0.90
C ARG A 41 18.15 -10.26 1.56
N PRO A 42 18.54 -11.23 2.40
CA PRO A 42 17.58 -12.06 3.11
C PRO A 42 16.81 -11.25 4.16
N VAL A 43 15.55 -11.62 4.37
CA VAL A 43 14.62 -10.97 5.33
C VAL A 43 15.20 -10.88 6.75
N LYS A 44 16.07 -11.83 7.15
CA LYS A 44 16.78 -11.79 8.45
C LYS A 44 17.60 -10.52 8.66
N ASP A 45 18.05 -9.86 7.59
CA ASP A 45 18.79 -8.61 7.70
C ASP A 45 17.91 -7.43 8.09
N LEU A 46 16.60 -7.49 7.84
CA LEU A 46 15.65 -6.48 8.34
C LEU A 46 15.60 -6.47 9.87
N LYS A 47 15.86 -7.60 10.54
CA LYS A 47 15.93 -7.67 12.01
C LYS A 47 17.10 -6.85 12.58
N LYS A 48 18.12 -6.55 11.76
CA LYS A 48 19.28 -5.73 12.14
C LYS A 48 19.01 -4.24 11.94
N ILE A 49 17.97 -3.88 11.18
CA ILE A 49 17.53 -2.50 11.03
C ILE A 49 16.91 -2.09 12.36
N ARG A 50 17.70 -1.42 13.19
CA ARG A 50 17.16 -0.72 14.36
C ARG A 50 16.33 0.46 13.87
N GLY A 51 15.20 0.72 14.52
CA GLY A 51 14.36 1.87 14.23
C GLY A 51 15.21 3.13 14.15
N ILE A 52 15.08 3.86 13.05
CA ILE A 52 15.74 5.16 12.90
C ILE A 52 15.14 6.05 13.99
N LYS A 53 15.92 6.41 15.00
CA LYS A 53 15.49 7.41 15.99
C LYS A 53 15.28 8.70 15.22
N SER A 54 14.02 9.10 15.06
CA SER A 54 13.71 10.40 14.49
C SER A 54 14.39 11.47 15.34
N ARG A 55 15.08 12.41 14.68
CA ARG A 55 15.81 13.51 15.34
C ARG A 55 14.87 14.41 16.18
N ARG A 56 13.56 14.28 15.97
CA ARG A 56 12.48 14.89 16.75
C ARG A 56 11.65 13.78 17.39
N SER A 57 11.40 13.86 18.70
CA SER A 57 10.46 12.99 19.41
C SER A 57 9.03 13.31 18.96
N VAL A 58 8.61 12.76 17.83
CA VAL A 58 7.21 12.86 17.39
C VAL A 58 6.42 11.80 18.14
N SER A 59 5.55 12.23 19.05
CA SER A 59 4.62 11.32 19.73
C SER A 59 3.64 10.78 18.70
N GLY A 60 3.84 9.53 18.27
CA GLY A 60 2.98 8.88 17.29
C GLY A 60 1.50 8.86 17.73
N VAL A 61 1.25 8.80 19.05
CA VAL A 61 -0.10 8.87 19.62
C VAL A 61 -0.73 10.24 19.38
N GLN A 62 0.02 11.34 19.56
CA GLN A 62 -0.52 12.68 19.32
C GLN A 62 -0.83 12.92 17.84
N THR A 63 0.00 12.41 16.93
CA THR A 63 -0.25 12.49 15.49
C THR A 63 -1.53 11.75 15.10
N LEU A 64 -1.76 10.55 15.65
CA LEU A 64 -2.98 9.77 15.40
C LEU A 64 -4.23 10.43 16.00
N LEU A 65 -4.12 11.04 17.18
CA LEU A 65 -5.22 11.78 17.80
C LEU A 65 -5.57 13.06 17.03
N ALA A 66 -4.58 13.76 16.48
CA ALA A 66 -4.80 14.92 15.62
C ALA A 66 -5.54 14.51 14.33
N ASP A 67 -5.10 13.45 13.65
CA ASP A 67 -5.76 12.96 12.42
C ASP A 67 -7.24 12.58 12.68
N ARG A 68 -7.52 11.94 13.82
CA ARG A 68 -8.88 11.60 14.24
C ARG A 68 -9.78 12.81 14.48
N ARG A 69 -9.23 13.95 14.91
CA ARG A 69 -10.00 15.19 15.14
C ARG A 69 -10.29 15.96 13.84
N HIS A 70 -9.60 15.63 12.76
CA HIS A 70 -9.75 16.27 11.45
C HIS A 70 -10.67 15.48 10.49
N ARG A 71 -11.31 14.40 10.96
CA ARG A 71 -12.39 13.68 10.27
C ARG A 71 -13.71 13.90 10.98
#